data_AF-A0A4Q5QNR0-F1
#
_entry.id   AF-A0A4Q5QNR0-F1
#
_cell.length_a   1.000
_cell.length_b   1.000
_cell.length_c   1.000
_cell.angle_alpha   90.00
_cell.angle_beta   90.00
_cell.angle_gamma   90.00
#
_symmetry.space_group_name_H-M   'P 1'
#
loop_
_entity.id
_entity.type
_entity.pdbx_description
1 polymer ?
#
loop_
_entity_poly.entity_id
_entity_poly.type
_entity_poly.pdbx_seq_one_letter_code
_entity_poly.pdbx_strand_id
1 'polypeptide(L)'
;MATPVTDYRVLPLGVAAIDGRLGTGGLRAGALHEATAMSASLADDAASTLFLAGIAAREAANAGGPVLWATCRTDLYAPALAQAGLASSDVIYAQPYDDAALLAVIEDAVRDGTPSAIIAEASKISMVATRRLQLVAAEAD
;
A
#
# COMPACT_ATOMS: atom_id res chain seq x y z
N MET A 1 -8.13 -27.07 3.61
CA MET A 1 -6.85 -26.94 2.88
C MET A 1 -5.82 -26.48 3.90
N ALA A 2 -4.68 -27.16 4.05
CA ALA A 2 -3.66 -26.74 5.01
C ALA A 2 -3.09 -25.38 4.58
N THR A 3 -3.06 -24.40 5.48
CA THR A 3 -2.40 -23.12 5.23
C THR A 3 -0.92 -23.38 4.96
N PRO A 4 -0.34 -22.90 3.84
CA PRO A 4 1.08 -23.04 3.59
C PRO A 4 1.85 -22.40 4.75
N VAL A 5 2.86 -23.08 5.28
CA VAL A 5 3.81 -22.46 6.22
C VAL A 5 4.69 -21.52 5.40
N THR A 6 4.60 -20.23 5.68
CA THR A 6 5.41 -19.19 5.03
C THR A 6 6.40 -18.61 6.02
N ASP A 7 7.61 -18.28 5.54
CA ASP A 7 8.63 -17.57 6.34
C ASP A 7 8.38 -16.05 6.40
N TYR A 8 7.21 -15.60 5.95
CA TYR A 8 6.79 -14.20 5.93
C TYR A 8 5.38 -14.05 6.50
N ARG A 9 5.07 -12.86 7.00
CA ARG A 9 3.76 -12.50 7.52
C ARG A 9 2.76 -12.34 6.37
N VAL A 10 1.54 -12.82 6.59
CA VAL A 10 0.42 -12.73 5.64
C VAL A 10 -0.63 -11.78 6.19
N LEU A 11 -1.10 -10.85 5.35
CA LEU A 11 -2.16 -9.90 5.60
C LEU A 11 -3.43 -10.31 4.83
N PRO A 12 -4.41 -10.96 5.49
CA PRO A 12 -5.70 -11.26 4.88
C PRO A 12 -6.50 -9.98 4.59
N LEU A 13 -7.21 -9.95 3.47
CA LEU A 13 -8.10 -8.83 3.13
C LEU A 13 -9.44 -8.92 3.85
N GLY A 14 -9.74 -10.05 4.49
CA GLY A 14 -11.02 -10.29 5.17
C GLY A 14 -12.18 -10.48 4.19
N VAL A 15 -11.87 -10.79 2.93
CA VAL A 15 -12.84 -11.05 1.86
C VAL A 15 -12.53 -12.44 1.33
N ALA A 16 -13.28 -13.44 1.80
CA ALA A 16 -12.99 -14.85 1.49
C ALA A 16 -12.89 -15.15 -0.01
N ALA A 17 -13.65 -14.45 -0.85
CA ALA A 17 -13.60 -14.59 -2.30
C ALA A 17 -12.27 -14.12 -2.92
N ILE A 18 -11.58 -13.17 -2.30
CA ILE A 18 -10.25 -12.69 -2.71
C ILE A 18 -9.16 -13.50 -2.02
N ASP A 19 -9.24 -13.63 -0.69
CA ASP A 19 -8.23 -14.34 0.11
C ASP A 19 -8.06 -15.80 -0.35
N GLY A 20 -9.16 -16.48 -0.71
CA GLY A 20 -9.10 -17.85 -1.24
C GLY A 20 -8.46 -17.97 -2.64
N ARG A 21 -8.26 -16.86 -3.35
CA ARG A 21 -7.52 -16.79 -4.63
C ARG A 21 -6.05 -16.44 -4.43
N LEU A 22 -5.69 -15.86 -3.30
CA LEU A 22 -4.31 -15.59 -2.91
C LEU A 22 -3.75 -16.87 -2.27
N GLY A 23 -2.66 -17.41 -2.80
CA GLY A 23 -2.19 -18.78 -2.46
C GLY A 23 -2.00 -19.05 -0.96
N THR A 24 -1.72 -18.02 -0.16
CA THR A 24 -1.50 -18.09 1.28
C THR A 24 -2.65 -17.49 2.11
N GLY A 25 -3.76 -17.08 1.49
CA GLY A 25 -4.90 -16.48 2.17
C GLY A 25 -4.80 -14.97 2.42
N GLY A 26 -3.87 -14.28 1.75
CA GLY A 26 -3.68 -12.83 1.90
C GLY A 26 -2.47 -12.31 1.14
N LEU A 27 -2.18 -11.01 1.32
CA LEU A 27 -0.99 -10.36 0.78
C LEU A 27 0.22 -10.67 1.67
N ARG A 28 1.40 -10.76 1.07
CA ARG A 28 2.66 -10.88 1.83
C ARG A 28 3.06 -9.49 2.38
N ALA A 29 3.32 -9.40 3.68
CA ALA A 29 4.00 -8.24 4.27
C ALA A 29 5.48 -8.21 3.83
N GLY A 30 6.12 -7.04 3.87
CA GLY A 30 7.49 -6.91 3.35
C GLY A 30 7.59 -7.17 1.84
N ALA A 31 6.56 -6.84 1.07
CA ALA A 31 6.56 -6.97 -0.38
C ALA A 31 5.86 -5.81 -1.06
N LEU A 32 6.23 -5.57 -2.32
CA LEU A 32 5.59 -4.60 -3.18
C LEU A 32 4.34 -5.22 -3.82
N HIS A 33 3.21 -4.52 -3.71
CA HIS A 33 1.97 -4.86 -4.39
C HIS A 33 1.56 -3.69 -5.27
N GLU A 34 1.28 -3.96 -6.55
CA GLU A 34 0.81 -2.95 -7.49
C GLU A 34 -0.68 -3.22 -7.81
N ALA A 35 -1.49 -2.17 -7.77
CA ALA A 35 -2.89 -2.19 -8.17
C ALA A 35 -3.16 -1.03 -9.12
N THR A 36 -3.95 -1.26 -10.16
CA THR A 36 -4.27 -0.25 -11.17
C THR A 36 -5.78 -0.18 -11.38
N ALA A 37 -6.27 1.00 -11.77
CA ALA A 37 -7.65 1.17 -12.20
C ALA A 37 -7.93 0.34 -13.46
N MET A 38 -9.15 -0.20 -13.56
CA MET A 38 -9.59 -0.94 -14.75
C MET A 38 -9.66 -0.06 -16.00
N SER A 39 -9.97 1.23 -15.84
CA SER A 39 -10.00 2.22 -16.90
C SER A 39 -9.59 3.60 -16.37
N ALA A 40 -9.52 4.60 -17.26
CA ALA A 40 -9.27 5.99 -16.89
C ALA A 40 -10.50 6.71 -16.30
N SER A 41 -11.58 5.99 -15.98
CA SER A 41 -12.75 6.58 -15.34
C SER A 41 -12.44 6.97 -13.89
N LEU A 42 -13.00 8.09 -13.42
CA LEU A 42 -12.84 8.53 -12.03
C LEU A 42 -13.38 7.50 -11.03
N ALA A 43 -14.39 6.73 -11.43
CA ALA A 43 -14.97 5.69 -10.58
C ALA A 43 -14.00 4.52 -10.39
N ASP A 44 -13.33 4.07 -11.45
CA ASP A 44 -12.34 2.99 -11.36
C ASP A 44 -11.08 3.44 -10.63
N ASP A 45 -10.64 4.69 -10.84
CA ASP A 45 -9.52 5.30 -10.11
C ASP A 45 -9.84 5.35 -8.60
N ALA A 46 -11.00 5.89 -8.23
CA ALA A 46 -11.46 5.92 -6.84
C ALA A 46 -11.60 4.52 -6.24
N ALA A 47 -12.07 3.53 -7.00
CA ALA A 47 -12.18 2.15 -6.54
C ALA A 47 -10.81 1.54 -6.19
N SER A 48 -9.79 1.76 -7.03
CA SER A 48 -8.42 1.31 -6.76
C SER A 48 -7.80 2.04 -5.58
N THR A 49 -8.00 3.36 -5.47
CA THR A 49 -7.57 4.15 -4.30
C THR A 49 -8.18 3.63 -3.00
N LEU A 50 -9.50 3.40 -2.97
CA LEU A 50 -10.20 2.89 -1.79
C LEU A 50 -9.83 1.45 -1.47
N PHE A 51 -9.52 0.63 -2.47
CA PHE A 51 -9.00 -0.71 -2.28
C PHE A 51 -7.65 -0.70 -1.54
N LEU A 52 -6.71 0.13 -1.99
CA LEU A 52 -5.42 0.31 -1.33
C LEU A 52 -5.57 0.92 0.07
N ALA A 53 -6.45 1.92 0.23
CA ALA A 53 -6.75 2.53 1.53
C ALA A 53 -7.27 1.50 2.54
N GLY A 54 -8.18 0.62 2.12
CA GLY A 54 -8.71 -0.44 2.97
C GLY A 54 -7.67 -1.48 3.38
N ILE A 55 -6.70 -1.78 2.50
CA ILE A 55 -5.55 -2.65 2.85
C ILE A 55 -4.68 -1.97 3.90
N ALA A 56 -4.30 -0.72 3.67
CA ALA A 56 -3.43 0.02 4.59
C ALA A 56 -4.10 0.28 5.95
N ALA A 57 -5.40 0.56 5.98
CA ALA A 57 -6.18 0.68 7.22
C ALA A 57 -6.12 -0.60 8.07
N ARG A 58 -6.25 -1.77 7.43
CA ARG A 58 -6.13 -3.06 8.12
C ARG A 58 -4.72 -3.29 8.66
N GLU A 59 -3.71 -2.97 7.87
CA GLU A 59 -2.32 -3.12 8.31
C GLU A 59 -2.00 -2.19 9.47
N ALA A 60 -2.42 -0.92 9.41
CA ALA A 60 -2.28 0.02 10.52
C ALA A 60 -2.97 -0.48 11.80
N ALA A 61 -4.19 -1.00 11.68
CA ALA A 61 -4.91 -1.57 12.82
C ALA A 61 -4.22 -2.82 13.41
N ASN A 62 -3.54 -3.63 12.60
CA ASN A 62 -2.87 -4.85 13.04
C ASN A 62 -1.47 -4.59 13.62
N ALA A 63 -0.69 -3.71 13.00
CA ALA A 63 0.70 -3.44 13.37
C ALA A 63 0.85 -2.27 14.35
N GLY A 64 -0.13 -1.37 14.43
CA GLY A 64 -0.13 -0.22 15.36
C GLY A 64 0.76 0.95 14.94
N GLY A 65 1.14 1.04 13.65
CA GLY A 65 1.91 2.13 13.07
C GLY A 65 1.09 3.01 12.11
N PRO A 66 1.60 4.21 11.75
CA PRO A 66 0.94 5.06 10.77
C PRO A 66 1.10 4.50 9.35
N VAL A 67 0.21 4.92 8.45
CA VAL A 67 0.33 4.75 7.01
C VAL A 67 1.00 5.99 6.43
N LEU A 68 2.01 5.81 5.59
CA LEU A 68 2.50 6.88 4.73
C LEU A 68 1.72 6.86 3.40
N TRP A 69 1.13 7.98 3.02
CA TRP A 69 0.52 8.17 1.71
C TRP A 69 1.32 9.20 0.91
N ALA A 70 2.07 8.74 -0.09
CA ALA A 70 2.88 9.57 -0.97
C ALA A 70 2.22 9.72 -2.34
N THR A 71 1.94 10.96 -2.76
CA THR A 71 1.28 11.24 -4.04
C THR A 71 1.72 12.58 -4.61
N CYS A 72 1.97 12.62 -5.93
CA CYS A 72 2.19 13.88 -6.65
C CYS A 72 0.85 14.60 -6.98
N ARG A 73 -0.29 13.94 -6.75
CA ARG A 73 -1.63 14.46 -7.06
C ARG A 73 -2.17 15.29 -5.90
N THR A 74 -3.12 16.17 -6.20
CA THR A 74 -3.78 17.07 -5.24
C THR A 74 -5.27 16.77 -5.06
N ASP A 75 -5.70 15.57 -5.46
CA ASP A 75 -7.10 15.15 -5.53
C ASP A 75 -7.49 14.12 -4.44
N LEU A 76 -6.58 13.80 -3.52
CA LEU A 76 -6.84 12.86 -2.46
C LEU A 76 -7.87 13.42 -1.45
N TYR A 77 -9.01 12.74 -1.35
CA TYR A 77 -10.12 13.17 -0.49
C TYR A 77 -10.09 12.44 0.85
N ALA A 78 -9.48 13.06 1.87
CA ALA A 78 -9.29 12.48 3.21
C ALA A 78 -10.57 11.91 3.86
N PRO A 79 -11.76 12.54 3.76
CA PRO A 79 -12.98 11.96 4.32
C PRO A 79 -13.36 10.59 3.72
N ALA A 80 -13.07 10.34 2.44
CA ALA A 80 -13.30 9.03 1.84
C ALA A 80 -12.30 7.97 2.35
N LEU A 81 -11.06 8.36 2.63
CA LEU A 81 -10.08 7.46 3.27
C LEU A 81 -10.54 7.08 4.68
N ALA A 82 -11.04 8.05 5.45
CA ALA A 82 -11.63 7.78 6.77
C ALA A 82 -12.83 6.82 6.68
N GLN A 83 -13.68 6.96 5.66
CA GLN A 83 -14.78 6.00 5.41
C GLN A 83 -14.28 4.61 5.00
N ALA A 84 -13.12 4.52 4.34
CA ALA A 84 -12.44 3.25 4.06
C ALA A 84 -11.75 2.63 5.28
N GLY A 85 -11.76 3.31 6.43
CA GLY A 85 -11.17 2.86 7.70
C GLY A 85 -9.80 3.44 8.01
N LEU A 86 -9.24 4.29 7.15
CA LEU A 86 -7.97 4.97 7.40
C LEU A 86 -8.22 6.33 8.03
N ALA A 87 -8.23 6.39 9.36
CA ALA A 87 -8.50 7.64 10.07
C ALA A 87 -7.36 8.65 9.86
N SER A 88 -7.67 9.95 9.96
CA SER A 88 -6.68 11.02 9.80
C SER A 88 -5.56 10.99 10.85
N SER A 89 -5.78 10.32 11.99
CA SER A 89 -4.75 10.09 13.01
C SER A 89 -3.72 9.04 12.61
N ASP A 90 -4.05 8.20 11.63
CA ASP A 90 -3.29 7.00 11.28
C ASP A 90 -2.58 7.16 9.94
N VAL A 91 -2.59 8.37 9.35
CA VAL A 91 -2.02 8.64 8.03
C VAL A 91 -1.16 9.90 8.02
N ILE A 92 0.03 9.76 7.44
CA ILE A 92 0.97 10.85 7.13
C ILE A 92 0.89 11.08 5.62
N TYR A 93 0.61 12.32 5.21
CA TYR A 93 0.59 12.70 3.80
C TYR A 93 1.93 13.29 3.37
N ALA A 94 2.52 12.73 2.33
CA ALA A 94 3.68 13.29 1.65
C ALA A 94 3.28 13.69 0.23
N GLN A 95 3.53 14.96 -0.12
CA GLN A 95 3.24 15.48 -1.45
C GLN A 95 4.54 15.90 -2.16
N PRO A 96 5.30 14.91 -2.70
CA PRO A 96 6.46 15.19 -3.54
C PRO A 96 6.07 15.89 -4.84
N TYR A 97 7.02 16.62 -5.43
CA TYR A 97 6.78 17.39 -6.65
C TYR A 97 6.76 16.53 -7.93
N ASP A 98 7.50 15.41 -7.93
CA ASP A 98 7.60 14.50 -9.06
C ASP A 98 7.81 13.04 -8.62
N ASP A 99 7.70 12.11 -9.58
CA ASP A 99 7.85 10.67 -9.34
C ASP A 99 9.25 10.31 -8.81
N ALA A 100 10.29 11.09 -9.11
CA ALA A 100 11.64 10.83 -8.61
C ALA A 100 11.73 11.12 -7.10
N ALA A 101 11.20 12.26 -6.67
CA ALA A 101 11.07 12.61 -5.26
C ALA A 101 10.13 11.65 -4.52
N LEU A 102 9.04 11.22 -5.16
CA LEU A 102 8.12 10.22 -4.61
C LEU A 102 8.84 8.90 -4.31
N LEU A 103 9.62 8.38 -5.26
CA LEU A 103 10.40 7.15 -5.06
C LEU A 103 11.44 7.29 -3.95
N ALA A 104 12.09 8.45 -3.83
CA ALA A 104 13.03 8.72 -2.74
C ALA A 104 12.34 8.71 -1.37
N VAL A 105 11.17 9.36 -1.26
CA VAL A 105 10.36 9.36 -0.02
C VAL A 105 9.98 7.95 0.41
N ILE A 106 9.57 7.09 -0.53
CA ILE A 106 9.21 5.70 -0.24
C ILE A 106 10.43 4.93 0.27
N GLU A 107 11.59 5.08 -0.36
CA GLU A 107 12.81 4.39 0.05
C GLU A 107 13.29 4.78 1.44
N ASP A 108 13.22 6.07 1.76
CA ASP A 108 13.53 6.57 3.10
C ASP A 108 12.53 6.02 4.13
N ALA A 109 11.24 6.01 3.80
CA ALA A 109 10.19 5.51 4.68
C ALA A 109 10.31 4.00 4.97
N VAL A 110 10.63 3.19 3.95
CA VAL A 110 10.87 1.75 4.17
C VAL A 110 12.11 1.53 5.03
N ARG A 111 13.17 2.32 4.82
CA ARG A 111 14.41 2.21 5.61
C ARG A 111 14.24 2.64 7.06
N ASP A 112 13.42 3.66 7.29
CA ASP A 112 13.12 4.18 8.62
C ASP A 112 12.27 3.18 9.44
N GLY A 113 11.33 2.49 8.78
CA GLY A 113 10.53 1.44 9.41
C GLY A 113 9.43 1.95 10.35
N THR A 114 9.23 3.26 10.47
CA THR A 114 8.10 3.82 11.25
C THR A 114 6.73 3.48 10.64
N PRO A 115 6.49 3.62 9.32
CA PRO A 115 5.18 3.33 8.76
C PRO A 115 4.88 1.83 8.76
N SER A 116 3.66 1.45 9.17
CA SER A 116 3.20 0.05 9.05
C SER A 116 2.83 -0.32 7.61
N ALA A 117 2.44 0.68 6.81
CA ALA A 117 2.18 0.54 5.39
C ALA A 117 2.56 1.82 4.65
N ILE A 118 2.92 1.68 3.38
CA ILE A 118 3.27 2.80 2.50
C ILE A 118 2.44 2.67 1.23
N ILE A 119 1.69 3.72 0.89
CA ILE A 119 0.96 3.85 -0.37
C ILE A 119 1.68 4.89 -1.23
N ALA A 120 1.89 4.52 -2.49
CA ALA A 120 2.60 5.31 -3.47
C ALA A 120 1.75 5.49 -4.74
N GLU A 121 1.36 6.71 -5.04
CA GLU A 121 0.67 7.06 -6.30
C GLU A 121 1.68 7.61 -7.31
N ALA A 122 2.45 6.71 -7.91
CA ALA A 122 3.39 7.07 -8.99
C ALA A 122 2.69 7.00 -10.35
N SER A 123 2.96 7.98 -11.23
CA SER A 123 2.40 7.94 -12.59
C SER A 123 3.05 6.85 -13.46
N LYS A 124 4.37 6.65 -13.28
CA LYS A 124 5.16 5.63 -13.95
C LYS A 124 6.28 5.14 -13.05
N ILE A 125 6.44 3.82 -12.95
CA ILE A 125 7.57 3.21 -12.26
C ILE A 125 8.37 2.38 -13.28
N SER A 126 9.68 2.59 -13.32
CA SER A 126 10.57 1.77 -14.14
C SER A 126 10.75 0.38 -13.52
N MET A 127 10.99 -0.65 -14.34
CA MET A 127 11.29 -2.00 -13.83
C MET A 127 12.47 -2.03 -12.84
N VAL A 128 13.44 -1.13 -12.99
CA VAL A 128 14.57 -0.98 -12.07
C VAL A 128 14.09 -0.47 -10.71
N ALA A 129 13.24 0.56 -10.70
CA ALA A 129 12.66 1.10 -9.47
C ALA A 129 11.75 0.07 -8.78
N THR A 130 10.85 -0.60 -9.52
CA THR A 130 10.01 -1.69 -8.99
C THR A 130 10.87 -2.78 -8.34
N ARG A 131 11.94 -3.23 -9.00
CA ARG A 131 12.84 -4.25 -8.45
C ARG A 131 13.57 -3.77 -7.20
N ARG A 132 14.03 -2.52 -7.19
CA ARG A 132 14.70 -1.92 -6.03
C ARG A 132 13.76 -1.84 -4.83
N LEU A 133 12.54 -1.33 -5.03
CA LEU A 133 11.53 -1.24 -3.98
C LEU A 133 11.14 -2.62 -3.44
N GLN A 134 10.98 -3.63 -4.31
CA GLN A 134 10.69 -4.99 -3.87
C GLN A 134 11.79 -5.59 -2.99
N LEU A 135 13.06 -5.30 -3.29
CA LEU A 135 14.19 -5.77 -2.46
C LEU A 135 14.20 -5.05 -1.11
N VAL A 136 14.05 -3.71 -1.12
CA VAL A 136 14.04 -2.89 0.09
C VAL A 136 12.86 -3.26 1.00
N ALA A 137 11.68 -3.54 0.43
CA ALA A 137 10.52 -4.02 1.20
C ALA A 137 10.78 -5.39 1.86
N ALA A 138 11.49 -6.30 1.19
CA ALA A 138 11.78 -7.62 1.73
C ALA A 138 12.86 -7.63 2.82
N GLU A 139 13.67 -6.57 2.90
CA GLU A 139 14.68 -6.37 3.95
C GLU A 139 14.14 -5.68 5.20
N ALA A 140 12.93 -5.10 5.14
CA ALA A 140 12.34 -4.29 6.20
C ALA A 140 11.39 -5.06 7.15
N ASP A 141 11.04 -6.30 6.81
CA ASP A 141 10.18 -7.22 7.59
C ASP A 141 11.05 -8.19 8.43
#